data_AF-A0A916XK00-F1
#
_entry.id   AF-A0A916XK00-F1
#
_cell.length_a   1.000
_cell.length_b   1.000
_cell.length_c   1.000
_cell.angle_alpha   90.00
_cell.angle_beta   90.00
_cell.angle_gamma   90.00
#
_symmetry.space_group_name_H-M   'P 1'
#
loop_
_entity.id
_entity.type
_entity.pdbx_description
1 polymer ?
#
loop_
_entity_poly.entity_id
_entity_poly.type
_entity_poly.pdbx_seq_one_letter_code
_entity_poly.pdbx_strand_id
1 'polypeptide(L)'
;MCHPRLCAEEAVRLFKEEFNGDPGRFVLRIGFPDFPHCPFGQAFSMLGFDTAEQSYVWLVTSIVRDSRLERVPYQGRDIPGNE
;
A
#
# COMPACT_ATOMS: atom_id res chain seq x y z
N MET A 1 4.29 -7.66 -17.36
CA MET A 1 4.42 -6.65 -16.29
C MET A 1 3.01 -6.12 -16.01
N CYS A 2 2.38 -6.51 -14.90
CA CYS A 2 1.08 -5.95 -14.54
C CYS A 2 1.22 -4.44 -14.39
N HIS A 3 0.43 -3.68 -15.14
CA HIS A 3 0.33 -2.25 -14.90
C HIS A 3 -0.36 -2.09 -13.53
N PRO A 4 0.26 -1.41 -12.55
CA PRO A 4 -0.31 -1.27 -11.20
C PRO A 4 -1.72 -0.66 -11.21
N ARG A 5 -2.08 0.05 -12.30
CA ARG A 5 -3.40 0.65 -12.53
C ARG A 5 -4.54 -0.34 -12.79
N LEU A 6 -4.24 -1.57 -13.23
CA LEU A 6 -5.24 -2.62 -13.53
C LEU A 6 -5.49 -3.55 -12.35
N CYS A 7 -4.57 -3.59 -11.40
CA CYS A 7 -4.58 -4.54 -10.30
C CYS A 7 -5.32 -3.98 -9.07
N ALA A 8 -5.39 -2.66 -8.98
CA ALA A 8 -6.08 -1.90 -7.95
C ALA A 8 -7.34 -1.26 -8.55
N GLU A 9 -8.18 -2.06 -9.22
CA GLU A 9 -9.36 -1.55 -9.95
C GLU A 9 -10.30 -0.72 -9.07
N GLU A 10 -10.33 -1.00 -7.76
CA GLU A 10 -11.13 -0.26 -6.77
C GLU A 10 -10.31 0.74 -5.93
N ALA A 11 -8.97 0.73 -6.00
CA ALA A 11 -8.16 1.60 -5.15
C ALA A 11 -8.00 2.98 -5.78
N VAL A 12 -8.43 4.00 -5.06
CA VAL A 12 -8.26 5.39 -5.48
C VAL A 12 -6.78 5.77 -5.43
N ARG A 13 -6.30 6.44 -6.47
CA ARG A 13 -4.91 6.90 -6.55
C ARG A 13 -4.72 8.16 -5.70
N LEU A 14 -3.91 8.05 -4.65
CA LEU A 14 -3.57 9.15 -3.77
C LEU A 14 -2.33 9.89 -4.29
N PHE A 15 -2.46 11.21 -4.43
CA PHE A 15 -1.36 12.08 -4.85
C PHE A 15 -0.61 12.66 -3.66
N LYS A 16 0.61 13.15 -3.93
CA LYS A 16 1.47 13.71 -2.88
C LYS A 16 0.81 14.91 -2.21
N GLU A 17 0.02 15.68 -2.94
CA GLU A 17 -0.72 16.84 -2.43
C GLU A 17 -1.70 16.45 -1.33
N GLU A 18 -2.50 15.39 -1.54
CA GLU A 18 -3.44 14.88 -0.55
C GLU A 18 -2.71 14.30 0.67
N PHE A 19 -1.68 13.47 0.43
CA PHE A 19 -0.84 12.93 1.50
C PHE A 19 -0.17 14.03 2.33
N ASN A 20 0.23 15.15 1.72
CA ASN A 20 0.92 16.21 2.44
C ASN A 20 -0.01 17.01 3.36
N GLY A 21 -1.32 16.97 3.11
CA GLY A 21 -2.32 17.56 4.01
C GLY A 21 -2.45 16.80 5.32
N ASP A 22 -2.44 15.46 5.26
CA ASP A 22 -2.54 14.62 6.46
C ASP A 22 -1.78 13.29 6.28
N PRO A 23 -0.44 13.27 6.46
CA PRO A 23 0.38 12.10 6.19
C PRO A 23 0.17 10.98 7.23
N GLY A 24 -0.37 11.30 8.40
CA GLY A 24 -0.60 10.34 9.49
C GLY A 24 -1.83 9.44 9.28
N ARG A 25 -2.74 9.81 8.37
CA ARG A 25 -3.92 8.98 8.04
C ARG A 25 -3.60 7.81 7.13
N PHE A 26 -2.50 7.87 6.39
CA PHE A 26 -2.14 6.89 5.39
C PHE A 26 -1.03 5.98 5.92
N VAL A 27 -1.26 4.68 5.81
CA VAL A 27 -0.27 3.66 6.18
C VAL A 27 0.01 2.76 4.98
N LEU A 28 1.26 2.36 4.82
CA LEU A 28 1.68 1.42 3.79
C LEU A 28 1.66 0.02 4.36
N ARG A 29 0.66 -0.76 3.96
CA ARG A 29 0.54 -2.16 4.34
C ARG A 29 1.36 -3.01 3.38
N ILE A 30 2.20 -3.92 3.90
CA ILE A 30 3.09 -4.76 3.10
C ILE A 30 2.82 -6.23 3.42
N GLY A 31 2.48 -7.05 2.42
CA GLY A 31 2.33 -8.50 2.54
C GLY A 31 1.03 -8.99 3.18
N PHE A 32 -0.01 -8.16 3.24
CA PHE A 32 -1.30 -8.57 3.77
C PHE A 32 -2.05 -9.49 2.78
N PRO A 33 -2.69 -10.58 3.25
CA PRO A 33 -3.49 -11.47 2.40
C PRO A 33 -4.87 -10.88 2.02
N ASP A 34 -5.22 -9.74 2.62
CA ASP A 34 -6.49 -9.03 2.48
C ASP A 34 -6.51 -8.04 1.31
N PHE A 35 -5.42 -7.98 0.53
CA PHE A 35 -5.39 -7.12 -0.64
C PHE A 35 -6.42 -7.54 -1.69
N PRO A 36 -7.03 -6.57 -2.40
CA PRO A 36 -7.97 -6.87 -3.47
C PRO A 36 -7.31 -7.79 -4.50
N HIS A 37 -8.07 -8.80 -4.93
CA HIS A 37 -7.54 -9.86 -5.77
C HIS A 37 -7.31 -9.33 -7.19
N CYS A 38 -6.07 -9.38 -7.68
CA CYS A 38 -5.80 -9.06 -9.08
C CYS A 38 -6.31 -10.18 -9.99
N PRO A 39 -7.18 -9.90 -10.98
CA PRO A 39 -7.63 -10.90 -11.96
C PRO A 39 -6.49 -11.43 -12.85
N PHE A 40 -5.35 -10.75 -12.88
CA PHE A 40 -4.15 -11.12 -13.65
C PHE A 40 -3.11 -11.94 -12.85
N GLY A 41 -3.44 -12.40 -11.63
CA GLY A 41 -2.63 -13.35 -10.87
C GLY A 41 -1.33 -12.80 -10.26
N GLN A 42 -1.13 -11.48 -10.25
CA GLN A 42 0.02 -10.85 -9.60
C GLN A 42 -0.47 -10.07 -8.39
N ALA A 43 -0.37 -10.67 -7.20
CA ALA A 43 -0.76 -10.00 -5.96
C ALA A 43 0.17 -8.80 -5.68
N PHE A 44 -0.40 -7.70 -5.20
CA PHE A 44 0.43 -6.61 -4.68
C PHE A 44 1.15 -7.09 -3.42
N SER A 45 2.47 -6.90 -3.38
CA SER A 45 3.21 -7.09 -2.13
C SER A 45 3.04 -5.94 -1.15
N MET A 46 2.54 -4.78 -1.61
CA MET A 46 2.38 -3.57 -0.79
C MET A 46 1.31 -2.65 -1.38
N LEU A 47 0.48 -2.07 -0.52
CA LEU A 47 -0.59 -1.14 -0.90
C LEU A 47 -0.79 -0.08 0.19
N GLY A 48 -1.19 1.12 -0.21
CA GLY A 48 -1.59 2.15 0.74
C GLY A 48 -2.95 1.81 1.34
N PHE A 49 -3.13 2.19 2.59
CA PHE A 49 -4.38 2.04 3.31
C PHE A 49 -4.68 3.37 3.99
N ASP A 50 -5.84 3.92 3.67
CA ASP A 50 -6.38 5.07 4.37
C ASP A 50 -7.11 4.58 5.62
N THR A 51 -6.64 5.02 6.78
CA THR A 51 -7.21 4.62 8.08
C THR A 51 -8.49 5.38 8.42
N ALA A 52 -8.79 6.50 7.76
CA ALA A 52 -9.97 7.31 8.02
C ALA A 52 -11.21 6.74 7.31
N GLU A 53 -11.08 6.41 6.03
CA GLU A 53 -12.08 5.77 5.18
C GLU A 53 -12.02 4.25 5.24
N GLN A 54 -10.97 3.68 5.85
CA GLN A 54 -10.72 2.23 5.94
C GLN A 54 -10.69 1.57 4.55
N SER A 55 -10.12 2.28 3.57
CA SER A 55 -10.08 1.87 2.17
C SER A 55 -8.66 1.79 1.65
N TYR A 56 -8.43 0.90 0.68
CA TYR A 56 -7.13 0.77 0.04
C TYR A 56 -6.93 1.89 -0.99
N VAL A 57 -5.76 2.51 -0.95
CA VAL A 57 -5.38 3.61 -1.84
C VAL A 57 -4.06 3.33 -2.52
N TRP A 58 -3.94 3.74 -3.79
CA TRP A 58 -2.72 3.61 -4.55
C TRP A 58 -1.82 4.81 -4.31
N LEU A 59 -0.83 4.63 -3.43
CA LEU A 59 0.19 5.64 -3.16
C LEU A 59 1.18 5.69 -4.32
N VAL A 60 1.39 6.89 -4.88
CA VAL A 60 2.46 7.09 -5.87
C VAL A 60 3.83 6.78 -5.24
N THR A 61 4.78 6.32 -6.06
CA THR A 61 6.14 5.95 -5.62
C THR A 61 6.85 7.05 -4.83
N SER A 62 6.55 8.33 -5.12
CA SER A 62 7.07 9.48 -4.38
C SER A 62 6.62 9.51 -2.91
N ILE A 63 5.38 9.09 -2.60
CA ILE A 63 4.87 9.00 -1.23
C ILE A 63 5.41 7.75 -0.55
N VAL A 64 5.48 6.63 -1.28
CA VAL A 64 6.06 5.38 -0.76
C VAL A 64 7.50 5.58 -0.26
N ARG A 65 8.27 6.44 -0.90
CA ARG A 65 9.64 6.80 -0.51
C ARG A 65 9.71 7.85 0.61
N ASP A 66 8.60 8.44 1.01
CA ASP A 66 8.53 9.47 2.05
C ASP A 66 8.67 8.83 3.43
N SER A 67 9.55 9.39 4.28
CA SER A 67 9.82 8.85 5.62
C SER A 67 8.67 9.06 6.60
N ARG A 68 7.71 9.94 6.29
CA ARG A 68 6.53 10.18 7.13
C ARG A 68 5.47 9.10 6.97
N LEU A 69 5.54 8.33 5.89
CA LEU A 69 4.59 7.26 5.62
C LEU A 69 4.90 6.07 6.53
N GLU A 70 3.98 5.78 7.44
CA GLU A 70 4.12 4.62 8.32
C GLU A 70 4.01 3.33 7.50
N ARG A 71 5.00 2.44 7.67
CA ARG A 71 5.04 1.16 6.95
C ARG A 71 4.69 0.05 7.92
N VAL A 72 3.56 -0.58 7.68
CA VAL A 72 3.05 -1.70 8.47
C VAL A 72 3.30 -2.98 7.67
N PRO A 73 4.42 -3.69 7.92
CA PRO A 73 4.59 -5.03 7.40
C PRO A 73 3.61 -5.97 8.08
N TYR A 74 3.08 -6.93 7.32
CA TYR A 74 2.33 -8.04 7.87
C TYR A 74 3.26 -8.90 8.72
N GLN A 75 3.17 -8.77 10.05
CA GLN A 75 3.99 -9.52 11.01
C GLN A 75 3.73 -11.04 11.02
N GLY A 76 2.85 -11.56 10.15
CA GLY A 76 2.58 -13.00 10.03
C GLY A 76 3.69 -13.83 9.37
N ARG A 77 4.81 -13.22 8.99
CA ARG A 77 6.08 -13.92 8.75
C ARG A 77 7.20 -13.14 9.44
N ASP A 78 7.45 -13.52 10.69
CA ASP A 78 8.80 -13.53 11.23
C ASP A 78 9.67 -14.33 10.24
N ILE A 79 10.37 -13.63 9.34
CA ILE A 79 11.59 -14.17 8.77
C ILE A 79 12.68 -13.51 9.62
N PRO A 80 13.23 -14.22 10.62
CA PRO A 80 14.50 -13.80 11.17
C PRO A 80 15.51 -13.94 10.02
N GLY A 81 15.85 -12.81 9.42
CA GLY A 81 17.05 -12.72 8.61
C GLY A 81 18.22 -12.96 9.54
N ASN A 82 18.83 -14.14 9.45
CA ASN A 82 20.27 -14.42 9.61
C ASN A 82 20.49 -15.94 9.70
N GLU A 83 20.98 -16.56 8.63
CA GLU A 83 22.38 -16.97 8.43
C GLU A 83 22.55 -17.64 7.06
#